data_AF-A0A954H0S8-F1
#
_entry.id   AF-A0A954H0S8-F1
#
_cell.length_a   1.000
_cell.length_b   1.000
_cell.length_c   1.000
_cell.angle_alpha   90.00
_cell.angle_beta   90.00
_cell.angle_gamma   90.00
#
_symmetry.space_group_name_H-M   'P 1'
#
loop_
_entity.id
_entity.type
_entity.pdbx_description
1 polymer ?
#
loop_
_entity_poly.entity_id
_entity_poly.type
_entity_poly.pdbx_seq_one_letter_code
_entity_poly.pdbx_strand_id
1 'polypeptide(L)' 'EAVRIPDTFDYDSIKQLRTEARQKLARLRPTTVGQASRVSGITPADIAVLMFYLS' A
#
# COMPACT_ATOMS: atom_id res chain seq x y z
N GLU A 1 7.75 13.86 -5.47
CA GLU A 1 6.30 13.97 -5.67
C GLU A 1 5.66 12.68 -5.14
N ALA A 2 4.76 12.77 -4.15
CA ALA A 2 4.26 11.57 -3.49
C ALA A 2 2.95 11.11 -4.16
N VAL A 3 2.94 9.92 -4.74
CA VAL A 3 1.74 9.29 -5.31
C VAL A 3 0.67 9.19 -4.22
N ARG A 4 -0.51 9.76 -4.48
CA ARG A 4 -1.65 9.72 -3.56
C ARG A 4 -2.35 8.37 -3.64
N ILE A 5 -2.80 7.88 -2.49
CA ILE A 5 -3.64 6.69 -2.40
C ILE A 5 -5.07 7.17 -2.14
N PRO A 6 -6.04 6.84 -3.01
CA PRO A 6 -7.43 7.22 -2.78
C PRO A 6 -7.97 6.62 -1.47
N ASP A 7 -8.82 7.36 -0.76
CA ASP A 7 -9.43 6.85 0.48
C ASP A 7 -10.30 5.62 0.25
N THR A 8 -10.85 5.47 -0.96
CA THR A 8 -11.67 4.34 -1.40
C THR A 8 -10.84 3.14 -1.90
N PHE A 9 -9.51 3.21 -1.83
CA PHE A 9 -8.65 2.14 -2.31
C PHE A 9 -8.84 0.86 -1.48
N ASP A 10 -9.07 -0.26 -2.17
CA ASP A 10 -9.29 -1.56 -1.55
C ASP A 10 -8.00 -2.38 -1.57
N TYR A 11 -7.26 -2.35 -0.46
CA TYR A 11 -6.04 -3.14 -0.30
C TYR A 11 -6.31 -4.65 -0.27
N ASP A 12 -7.51 -5.09 0.13
CA ASP A 12 -7.86 -6.51 0.24
C ASP A 12 -8.01 -7.17 -1.13
N SER A 13 -8.34 -6.39 -2.16
CA SER A 13 -8.40 -6.86 -3.55
C SER A 13 -7.03 -7.25 -4.15
N ILE A 14 -5.91 -6.83 -3.54
CA ILE A 14 -4.57 -7.02 -4.10
C ILE A 14 -3.95 -8.33 -3.64
N LYS A 15 -4.23 -9.41 -4.37
CA LYS A 15 -3.75 -10.76 -4.04
C LYS A 15 -2.21 -10.88 -4.03
N GLN A 16 -1.52 -10.03 -4.78
CA GLN A 16 -0.07 -9.99 -4.95
C GLN A 16 0.65 -9.31 -3.78
N LEU A 17 -0.07 -8.54 -2.96
CA LEU A 17 0.47 -8.07 -1.69
C LEU A 17 0.55 -9.23 -0.71
N ARG A 18 1.57 -9.22 0.15
CA ARG A 18 1.64 -10.17 1.25
C ARG A 18 0.48 -9.91 2.22
N THR A 19 -0.04 -10.95 2.85
CA THR A 19 -1.18 -10.84 3.78
C THR A 19 -0.92 -9.82 4.88
N GLU A 20 0.27 -9.83 5.49
CA GLU A 20 0.65 -8.84 6.51
C GLU A 20 0.68 -7.41 5.96
N ALA A 21 1.17 -7.23 4.73
CA ALA A 21 1.24 -5.92 4.09
C ALA A 21 -0.18 -5.38 3.83
N ARG A 22 -1.07 -6.19 3.26
CA ARG A 22 -2.49 -5.83 3.10
C ARG A 22 -3.13 -5.44 4.41
N GLN A 23 -3.02 -6.28 5.44
CA GLN A 23 -3.62 -6.01 6.75
C GLN A 23 -3.10 -4.71 7.37
N LYS A 24 -1.80 -4.45 7.30
CA LYS A 24 -1.20 -3.22 7.83
C LYS A 24 -1.67 -1.99 7.04
N LEU A 25 -1.67 -2.06 5.71
CA LEU A 25 -2.10 -0.95 4.87
C LEU A 25 -3.60 -0.67 4.99
N ALA A 26 -4.43 -1.71 5.03
CA ALA A 26 -5.87 -1.60 5.25
C ALA A 26 -6.21 -1.00 6.63
N ARG A 27 -5.43 -1.34 7.66
CA ARG A 27 -5.60 -0.79 9.01
C ARG A 27 -5.11 0.66 9.13
N LEU A 28 -3.94 0.98 8.56
CA LEU A 28 -3.31 2.30 8.71
C LEU A 28 -3.81 3.33 7.71
N ARG A 29 -4.35 2.88 6.57
CA ARG A 29 -4.84 3.70 5.45
C ARG A 29 -3.93 4.89 5.13
N PRO A 30 -2.68 4.65 4.69
CA PRO A 30 -1.78 5.73 4.32
C PRO A 30 -2.34 6.53 3.13
N THR A 31 -2.21 7.85 3.17
CA THR A 31 -2.73 8.75 2.12
C THR A 31 -1.77 8.91 0.94
N THR A 32 -0.53 8.43 1.10
CA THR A 32 0.49 8.46 0.05
C THR A 32 1.35 7.21 0.07
N VAL A 33 1.91 6.85 -1.08
CA VAL A 33 2.89 5.76 -1.20
C VAL A 33 4.12 6.01 -0.32
N GLY A 34 4.54 7.28 -0.17
CA GLY A 34 5.64 7.64 0.72
C GLY A 34 5.34 7.40 2.21
N GLN A 35 4.08 7.50 2.63
CA GLN A 35 3.68 7.09 3.97
C GLN A 35 3.63 5.57 4.10
N ALA A 36 3.09 4.88 3.09
CA ALA A 36 3.03 3.41 3.05
C ALA A 36 4.42 2.77 3.17
N SER A 37 5.45 3.34 2.52
CA SER A 37 6.82 2.82 2.56
C SER A 37 7.50 2.93 3.92
N ARG A 38 6.99 3.79 4.82
CA ARG A 38 7.49 3.94 6.20
C ARG A 38 6.76 3.03 7.20
N VAL A 39 5.73 2.30 6.76
CA VAL A 39 5.02 1.36 7.63
C VAL A 39 5.93 0.16 7.92
N SER A 40 6.11 -0.15 9.21
CA SER A 40 6.96 -1.25 9.64
C SER A 40 6.54 -2.60 9.02
N GLY A 41 7.48 -3.27 8.37
CA GLY A 41 7.29 -4.55 7.70
C GLY A 41 6.69 -4.46 6.29
N ILE A 42 6.47 -3.26 5.76
CA ILE A 42 6.25 -3.06 4.31
C ILE A 42 7.60 -3.03 3.61
N THR A 43 7.72 -3.80 2.53
CA THR A 43 8.95 -3.93 1.75
C THR A 43 8.90 -3.10 0.47
N PRO A 44 10.05 -2.81 -0.16
CA PRO A 44 10.07 -2.19 -1.49
C PRO A 44 9.26 -2.96 -2.54
N ALA A 45 9.18 -4.29 -2.44
CA ALA A 45 8.36 -5.12 -3.32
C ALA A 45 6.86 -4.87 -3.15
N ASP A 46 6.37 -4.76 -1.90
CA ASP A 46 4.97 -4.41 -1.63
C ASP A 46 4.62 -3.02 -2.19
N ILE A 47 5.56 -2.07 -2.09
CA ILE A 47 5.40 -0.72 -2.64
C ILE A 47 5.36 -0.73 -4.17
N ALA A 48 6.19 -1.54 -4.82
CA ALA A 48 6.15 -1.69 -6.28
C ALA A 48 4.80 -2.24 -6.75
N VAL A 49 4.26 -3.26 -6.06
CA VAL A 49 2.92 -3.79 -6.33
C VAL A 49 1.88 -2.68 -6.11
N LEU A 50 1.91 -1.99 -4.97
CA LEU A 50 0.95 -0.92 -4.68
C LEU A 50 0.97 0.18 -5.76
N MET A 51 2.15 0.63 -6.21
CA MET A 51 2.28 1.64 -7.27
C MET A 51 1.72 1.16 -8.61
N PHE A 52 1.90 -0.13 -8.95
CA PHE A 52 1.33 -0.72 -10.15
C PHE A 52 -0.21 -0.65 -10.15
N TYR A 53 -0.85 -0.85 -9.00
CA TYR A 53 -2.32 -0.77 -8.85
C TYR A 53 -2.87 0.66 -8.73
N LEU A 54 -2.01 1.65 -8.48
CA LEU A 54 -2.38 3.07 -8.37
C LEU A 54 -2.17 3.86 -9.67
N SER A 55 -1.54 3.21 -10.66
CA SER A 55 -1.35 3.77 -12.02
C SER A 55 -2.62 3.55 -12.84
#